data_AF-Q5WIB1-F1
#
_entry.id   AF-Q5WIB1-F1
#
_cell.length_a   1.000
_cell.length_b   1.000
_cell.length_c   1.000
_cell.angle_alpha   90.00
_cell.angle_beta   90.00
_cell.angle_gamma   90.00
#
_symmetry.space_group_name_H-M   'P 1'
#
loop_
_entity.id
_entity.type
_entity.pdbx_description
1 polymer ?
#
loop_
_entity_poly.entity_id
_entity_poly.type
_entity_poly.pdbx_seq_one_letter_code
_entity_poly.pdbx_strand_id
1 'polypeptide(L)' 'MDEPKKPHKPLSQTERNKRWQEQNKDRARYLSARSTTRNFIRKRATKEDLDELEQLIAERRQQL' A
#
# COMPACT_ATOMS: atom_id res chain seq x y z
N MET A 1 16.96 44.73 14.41
CA MET A 1 17.72 43.47 14.33
C MET A 1 16.77 42.44 13.76
N ASP A 2 16.62 42.41 12.43
CA ASP A 2 15.79 41.40 11.77
C ASP A 2 16.57 40.09 11.73
N GLU A 3 16.05 39.11 12.45
CA GLU A 3 16.63 37.77 12.52
C GLU A 3 16.50 37.08 11.15
N PRO A 4 17.55 36.44 10.62
CA PRO A 4 17.48 35.83 9.30
C PRO A 4 16.46 34.68 9.29
N LYS A 5 15.45 34.78 8.41
CA LYS A 5 14.48 33.70 8.20
C LYS A 5 15.21 32.42 7.81
N LYS A 6 15.07 31.38 8.62
CA LYS A 6 15.63 30.05 8.36
C LYS A 6 15.11 29.51 7.00
N PRO A 7 15.94 28.81 6.21
CA PRO A 7 15.55 28.31 4.90
C PRO A 7 14.43 27.27 5.03
N HIS A 8 13.38 27.41 4.22
CA HIS A 8 12.29 26.44 4.14
C HIS A 8 12.79 25.14 3.48
N LYS A 9 13.06 24.11 4.30
CA LYS A 9 13.46 22.79 3.80
C LYS A 9 12.22 22.03 3.30
N PRO A 10 12.13 21.67 2.02
CA PRO A 10 11.03 20.84 1.54
C PRO A 10 11.09 19.47 2.21
N LEU A 11 9.92 18.93 2.53
CA LEU A 11 9.79 17.59 3.11
C LEU A 11 10.37 16.55 2.16
N SER A 12 11.06 15.57 2.72
CA SER A 12 11.52 14.40 1.98
C SER A 12 10.32 13.64 1.37
N GLN A 13 10.57 12.88 0.30
CA GLN A 13 9.53 12.02 -0.28
C GLN A 13 8.94 11.06 0.77
N THR A 14 9.77 10.56 1.69
CA THR A 14 9.36 9.71 2.81
C THR A 14 8.37 10.42 3.73
N GLU A 15 8.66 11.66 4.14
CA GLU A 15 7.76 12.44 4.99
C GLU A 15 6.46 12.81 4.27
N ARG A 16 6.53 13.13 2.97
CA ARG A 16 5.34 13.38 2.16
C ARG A 16 4.46 12.14 2.04
N ASN A 17 5.08 10.98 1.80
CA ASN A 17 4.37 9.70 1.72
C ASN A 17 3.74 9.35 3.07
N LYS A 18 4.47 9.55 4.18
CA LYS A 18 3.94 9.33 5.53
C LYS A 18 2.72 10.21 5.80
N ARG A 19 2.81 11.51 5.53
CA ARG A 19 1.67 12.45 5.70
C ARG A 19 0.48 12.06 4.82
N TRP A 20 0.71 11.62 3.59
CA TRP A 20 -0.37 11.15 2.72
C TRP A 20 -1.02 9.86 3.26
N GLN A 21 -0.22 8.90 3.72
CA GLN A 21 -0.70 7.65 4.31
C GLN A 21 -1.50 7.90 5.61
N GLU A 22 -1.06 8.84 6.44
CA GLU A 22 -1.77 9.22 7.67
C GLU A 22 -3.14 9.84 7.39
N GLN A 23 -3.27 10.60 6.31
CA GLN A 23 -4.55 11.18 5.87
C GLN A 23 -5.41 10.19 5.08
N ASN A 24 -4.82 9.17 4.46
CA ASN A 24 -5.49 8.23 3.56
C ASN A 24 -5.30 6.78 4.02
N LYS A 25 -5.47 6.52 5.32
CA LYS A 25 -5.12 5.23 5.94
C LYS A 25 -5.74 4.04 5.24
N ASP A 26 -7.05 4.08 4.93
CA ASP A 26 -7.74 2.96 4.30
C ASP A 26 -7.30 2.75 2.85
N ARG A 27 -7.12 3.85 2.10
CA ARG A 27 -6.62 3.76 0.72
C ARG A 27 -5.17 3.26 0.69
N ALA A 28 -4.33 3.68 1.62
CA ALA A 28 -2.96 3.21 1.76
C ALA A 28 -2.92 1.72 2.11
N ARG A 29 -3.74 1.28 3.07
CA ARG A 29 -3.90 -0.15 3.43
C ARG A 29 -4.34 -0.98 2.22
N TYR A 30 -5.36 -0.52 1.49
CA TYR A 30 -5.82 -1.19 0.27
C TYR A 30 -4.71 -1.33 -0.78
N LEU A 31 -3.96 -0.25 -1.07
CA LEU A 31 -2.89 -0.29 -2.07
C LEU A 31 -1.72 -1.18 -1.63
N SER A 32 -1.37 -1.15 -0.35
CA SER A 32 -0.35 -2.03 0.23
C SER A 32 -0.76 -3.49 0.10
N ALA A 33 -1.96 -3.86 0.56
CA ALA A 33 -2.48 -5.21 0.45
C ALA A 33 -2.50 -5.69 -1.00
N ARG A 34 -3.06 -4.89 -1.92
CA ARG A 34 -3.09 -5.20 -3.35
C ARG A 34 -1.70 -5.44 -3.93
N SER A 35 -0.72 -4.62 -3.55
CA SER A 35 0.64 -4.73 -4.08
C SER A 35 1.33 -5.99 -3.57
N THR A 36 1.18 -6.28 -2.27
CA THR A 36 1.71 -7.47 -1.62
C THR A 36 1.11 -8.74 -2.22
N THR A 37 -0.22 -8.83 -2.34
CA THR A 37 -0.91 -10.00 -2.92
C THR A 37 -0.46 -10.25 -4.36
N ARG A 38 -0.38 -9.22 -5.21
CA ARG A 38 0.14 -9.39 -6.58
C ARG A 38 1.56 -9.94 -6.60
N ASN A 39 2.44 -9.45 -5.73
CA ASN A 39 3.82 -9.91 -5.69
C ASN A 39 3.92 -11.35 -5.19
N PHE A 40 3.10 -11.71 -4.20
CA PHE A 40 3.01 -13.08 -3.70
C PHE A 40 2.62 -14.06 -4.82
N ILE A 41 1.49 -13.82 -5.48
CA ILE A 41 0.99 -14.63 -6.60
C ILE A 41 2.04 -14.77 -7.70
N ARG A 42 2.76 -13.68 -8.04
CA ARG A 42 3.71 -13.68 -9.16
C ARG A 42 5.05 -14.35 -8.88
N LYS A 43 5.50 -14.37 -7.62
CA LYS A 43 6.92 -14.67 -7.31
C LYS A 43 7.12 -15.67 -6.18
N ARG A 44 6.09 -15.97 -5.40
CA ARG A 44 6.24 -16.74 -4.15
C ARG A 44 5.23 -17.87 -3.99
N ALA A 45 4.02 -17.72 -4.50
CA ALA A 45 2.95 -18.68 -4.34
C ALA A 45 3.34 -20.05 -4.91
N THR A 46 3.06 -21.11 -4.15
CA THR A 46 3.12 -22.49 -4.65
C THR A 46 1.87 -22.81 -5.48
N LYS A 47 1.81 -24.02 -6.04
CA LYS A 47 0.62 -24.46 -6.77
C LYS A 47 -0.59 -24.54 -5.83
N GLU A 48 -0.40 -25.10 -4.65
CA GLU A 48 -1.43 -25.23 -3.62
C GLU A 48 -1.96 -23.86 -3.18
N ASP A 49 -1.07 -22.87 -2.99
CA ASP A 49 -1.47 -21.50 -2.69
C ASP A 49 -2.35 -20.90 -3.80
N LEU A 50 -2.00 -21.14 -5.07
CA LEU A 50 -2.77 -20.62 -6.21
C LEU A 50 -4.15 -21.27 -6.29
N ASP A 51 -4.22 -22.59 -6.11
CA ASP A 51 -5.48 -23.33 -6.11
C ASP A 51 -6.40 -22.85 -4.97
N GLU A 52 -5.87 -22.62 -3.77
CA GLU A 52 -6.65 -22.05 -2.65
C GLU A 52 -7.13 -20.62 -2.95
N LEU A 53 -6.23 -19.77 -3.47
CA LEU A 53 -6.56 -18.38 -3.79
C LEU A 53 -7.63 -18.26 -4.88
N GLU A 54 -7.64 -19.15 -5.87
CA GLU A 54 -8.68 -19.19 -6.90
C GLU A 54 -10.06 -19.45 -6.28
N GLN A 55 -10.16 -20.40 -5.35
CA GLN A 55 -11.39 -20.72 -4.62
C GLN A 55 -11.87 -19.50 -3.81
N LEU A 56 -10.98 -18.89 -3.04
CA LEU A 56 -11.31 -17.70 -2.23
C LEU A 56 -11.78 -16.52 -3.10
N ILE A 57 -11.19 -16.34 -4.29
CA ILE A 57 -11.60 -15.31 -5.25
C ILE A 57 -12.99 -15.61 -5.81
N ALA A 58 -13.27 -16.88 -6.15
CA ALA A 58 -14.57 -17.29 -6.67
C ALA A 58 -15.68 -17.04 -5.64
N GLU A 59 -15.49 -17.46 -4.39
CA GLU A 59 -16.42 -17.22 -3.29
C GLU A 59 -16.67 -15.73 -3.06
N ARG A 60 -15.59 -14.93 -3.01
CA ARG A 60 -15.73 -13.48 -2.78
C ARG A 60 -16.53 -12.79 -3.86
N ARG A 61 -16.39 -13.21 -5.13
CA ARG A 61 -17.16 -12.67 -6.27
C ARG A 61 -18.65 -12.98 -6.20
N GLN A 62 -19.03 -14.11 -5.59
CA GLN A 62 -20.44 -14.45 -5.37
C GLN A 62 -21.07 -13.59 -4.27
N GLN A 63 -20.27 -13.06 -3.35
CA GLN A 63 -20.69 -12.22 -2.22
C GLN A 63 -20.56 -10.70 -2.49
N LEU A 64 -20.19 -10.31 -3.72
CA LEU A 64 -20.11 -8.90 -4.15
C LEU A 64 -21.39 -8.51 -4.89
#